data_AF-A0A182G6W9-F1
#
_entry.id   AF-A0A182G6W9-F1
#
_cell.length_a   1.000
_cell.length_b   1.000
_cell.length_c   1.000
_cell.angle_alpha   90.00
_cell.angle_beta   90.00
_cell.angle_gamma   90.00
#
_symmetry.space_group_name_H-M   'P 1'
#
loop_
_entity.id
_entity.type
_entity.pdbx_description
1 polymer ?
#
loop_
_entity_poly.entity_id
_entity_poly.type
_entity_poly.pdbx_seq_one_letter_code
_entity_poly.pdbx_strand_id
1 'polypeptide(L)'
;MLTPSYYAYDSIAAFVTEHHHLKYYVSMAGQDVLCVSRSKESQEILKRIEREATYTYSTLTLQEEQAANVLFVNGTLIHRLSEEIPQSAAILSQKLDIPRQTVPMSELGKFSNGLTACCILVKRSRHIKSL
;
A
#
# COMPACT_ATOMS: atom_id res chain seq x y z
N MET A 1 -4.69 -18.80 -26.75
CA MET A 1 -4.04 -19.29 -25.53
C MET A 1 -3.79 -18.10 -24.62
N LEU A 2 -4.45 -18.04 -23.46
CA LEU A 2 -4.19 -17.03 -22.44
C LEU A 2 -2.97 -17.51 -21.65
N THR A 3 -1.80 -16.93 -21.88
CA THR A 3 -0.68 -17.11 -20.96
C THR A 3 -1.09 -16.49 -19.60
N PRO A 4 -0.83 -17.16 -18.46
CA PRO A 4 -1.07 -16.55 -17.16
C PRO A 4 -0.22 -15.28 -17.07
N SER A 5 -0.85 -14.12 -16.88
CA SER A 5 -0.21 -12.81 -16.89
C SER A 5 0.87 -12.62 -15.82
N TYR A 6 1.01 -13.54 -14.88
CA TYR A 6 1.95 -13.46 -13.77
C TYR A 6 3.40 -13.74 -14.17
N TYR A 7 3.67 -14.45 -15.28
CA TYR A 7 5.03 -14.74 -15.73
C TYR A 7 5.73 -13.55 -16.42
N ALA A 8 5.05 -12.42 -16.58
CA ALA A 8 5.60 -11.22 -17.21
C ALA A 8 6.19 -10.21 -16.22
N TYR A 9 6.21 -10.53 -14.92
CA TYR A 9 6.66 -9.63 -13.86
C TYR A 9 7.78 -10.26 -13.03
N ASP A 10 8.82 -9.48 -12.77
CA ASP A 10 9.87 -9.84 -11.83
C ASP A 10 9.26 -10.00 -10.43
N SER A 11 9.68 -11.04 -9.71
CA SER A 11 9.18 -11.37 -8.38
C SER A 11 10.33 -11.36 -7.38
N ILE A 12 10.13 -10.64 -6.27
CA ILE A 12 11.09 -10.51 -5.18
C ILE A 12 10.45 -11.04 -3.91
N ALA A 13 11.13 -11.97 -3.24
CA ALA A 13 10.67 -12.50 -1.96
C ALA A 13 11.23 -11.65 -0.81
N ALA A 14 10.33 -11.05 -0.02
CA ALA A 14 10.69 -10.35 1.21
C ALA A 14 10.30 -11.21 2.42
N PHE A 15 11.24 -11.41 3.35
CA PHE A 15 10.94 -12.05 4.63
C PHE A 15 10.22 -11.05 5.52
N VAL A 16 9.14 -11.51 6.16
CA VAL A 16 8.33 -10.71 7.07
C VAL A 16 8.32 -11.42 8.42
N THR A 17 8.29 -10.64 9.50
CA THR A 17 8.16 -11.18 10.86
C THR A 17 6.79 -11.85 11.05
N GLU A 18 6.67 -12.76 12.01
CA GLU A 18 5.49 -13.64 12.14
C GLU A 18 4.17 -12.91 12.46
N HIS A 19 4.22 -11.64 12.84
CA HIS A 19 3.06 -10.92 13.38
C HIS A 19 2.19 -10.24 12.32
N HIS A 20 2.73 -9.86 11.16
CA HIS A 20 2.00 -9.09 10.16
C HIS A 20 2.36 -9.51 8.74
N HIS A 21 1.47 -9.21 7.77
CA HIS A 21 1.77 -9.41 6.35
C HIS A 21 2.61 -8.26 5.78
N LEU A 22 3.30 -8.49 4.66
CA LEU A 22 4.12 -7.48 3.98
C LEU A 22 3.40 -6.13 3.78
N LYS A 23 2.12 -6.17 3.39
CA LYS A 23 1.30 -4.98 3.13
C LYS A 23 1.01 -4.12 4.36
N TYR A 24 1.25 -4.63 5.56
CA TYR A 24 1.17 -3.83 6.78
C TYR A 24 2.31 -2.81 6.83
N TYR A 25 3.50 -3.21 6.37
CA TYR A 25 4.72 -2.40 6.42
C TYR A 25 4.91 -1.51 5.19
N VAL A 26 4.45 -1.98 4.01
CA VAL A 26 4.65 -1.29 2.74
C VAL A 26 3.43 -1.41 1.83
N SER A 27 3.02 -0.31 1.18
CA SER A 27 1.98 -0.34 0.15
C SER A 27 2.17 0.73 -0.92
N MET A 28 1.43 0.66 -2.03
CA MET A 28 1.52 1.65 -3.11
C MET A 28 0.65 2.87 -2.77
N ALA A 29 1.27 4.04 -2.65
CA ALA A 29 0.60 5.34 -2.48
C ALA A 29 0.39 6.10 -3.81
N GLY A 30 0.95 5.59 -4.90
CA GLY A 30 0.85 6.18 -6.23
C GLY A 30 1.36 5.24 -7.31
N GLN A 31 1.52 5.73 -8.53
CA GLN A 31 2.03 4.94 -9.65
C GLN A 31 3.45 4.43 -9.39
N ASP A 32 4.33 5.29 -8.85
CA ASP A 32 5.74 4.98 -8.59
C ASP A 32 6.16 5.33 -7.15
N VAL A 33 5.17 5.43 -6.24
CA VAL A 33 5.38 5.85 -4.85
C VAL A 33 5.03 4.73 -3.89
N LEU A 34 6.03 4.26 -3.14
CA LEU A 34 5.86 3.37 -2.01
C LEU A 34 5.60 4.18 -0.74
N CYS A 35 4.63 3.72 0.04
CA CYS A 35 4.36 4.18 1.38
C CYS A 35 4.92 3.16 2.37
N VAL A 36 5.74 3.63 3.31
CA VAL A 36 6.37 2.80 4.34
C VAL A 36 6.31 3.49 5.68
N SER A 37 6.31 2.74 6.77
CA SER A 37 6.42 3.37 8.09
C SER A 37 7.86 3.58 8.53
N ARG A 38 8.07 4.35 9.61
CA ARG A 38 9.38 4.52 10.27
C ARG A 38 9.80 3.33 11.13
N SER A 39 8.99 2.28 11.27
CA SER A 39 9.38 1.11 12.06
C SER A 39 10.64 0.45 11.49
N LYS A 40 11.45 -0.14 12.37
CA LYS A 40 12.73 -0.74 11.98
C LYS A 40 12.49 -1.84 10.93
N GLU A 41 11.46 -2.64 11.16
CA GLU A 41 10.98 -3.72 10.32
C GLU A 41 10.61 -3.19 8.93
N SER A 42 9.83 -2.11 8.86
CA SER A 42 9.45 -1.47 7.58
C SER A 42 10.68 -0.98 6.80
N GLN A 43 11.64 -0.38 7.50
CA GLN A 43 12.85 0.16 6.87
C GLN A 43 13.81 -0.95 6.40
N GLU A 44 13.88 -2.07 7.12
CA GLU A 44 14.64 -3.25 6.68
C GLU A 44 14.03 -3.89 5.43
N ILE A 45 12.69 -4.01 5.39
CA ILE A 45 11.95 -4.46 4.22
C ILE A 45 12.20 -3.52 3.02
N LEU A 46 12.10 -2.20 3.23
CA LEU A 46 12.36 -1.21 2.18
C LEU A 46 13.75 -1.36 1.58
N LYS A 47 14.79 -1.43 2.43
CA LYS A 47 16.18 -1.58 1.96
C LYS A 47 16.37 -2.84 1.12
N ARG A 48 15.66 -3.91 1.45
CA ARG A 48 15.69 -5.15 0.68
C ARG A 48 15.01 -4.98 -0.68
N ILE A 49 13.84 -4.32 -0.72
CA ILE A 49 13.16 -3.97 -1.97
C ILE A 49 14.09 -3.12 -2.83
N GLU A 50 14.69 -2.06 -2.29
CA GLU A 50 15.62 -1.18 -3.02
C GLU A 50 16.86 -1.90 -3.55
N ARG A 51 17.34 -2.94 -2.85
CA ARG A 51 18.50 -3.74 -3.27
C ARG A 51 18.18 -4.73 -4.37
N GLU A 52 16.99 -5.32 -4.35
CA GLU A 52 16.60 -6.41 -5.26
C GLU A 52 15.79 -5.91 -6.47
N ALA A 53 15.11 -4.77 -6.35
CA ALA A 53 14.29 -4.20 -7.41
C ALA A 53 15.14 -3.66 -8.56
N THR A 54 14.72 -3.94 -9.78
CA THR A 54 15.27 -3.38 -11.02
C THR A 54 14.74 -1.98 -11.30
N TYR A 55 13.64 -1.58 -10.65
CA TYR A 55 13.00 -0.29 -10.77
C TYR A 55 13.14 0.54 -9.47
N THR A 56 13.44 1.83 -9.62
CA THR A 56 13.58 2.74 -8.48
C THR A 56 12.25 3.41 -8.15
N TYR A 57 11.67 3.04 -7.01
CA TYR A 57 10.47 3.70 -6.48
C TYR A 57 10.82 4.96 -5.68
N SER A 58 9.92 5.93 -5.69
CA SER A 58 9.94 7.02 -4.70
C SER A 58 9.36 6.54 -3.39
N THR A 59 10.00 6.85 -2.26
CA THR A 59 9.54 6.39 -0.95
C THR A 59 8.95 7.54 -0.14
N LEU A 60 7.76 7.33 0.40
CA LEU A 60 7.12 8.20 1.37
C LEU A 60 7.06 7.52 2.73
N THR A 61 7.88 8.01 3.66
CA THR A 61 7.98 7.47 5.01
C THR A 61 7.00 8.15 5.96
N LEU A 62 6.10 7.36 6.54
CA LEU A 62 5.05 7.76 7.48
C LEU A 62 5.43 7.50 8.95
N GLN A 63 4.85 8.25 9.88
CA GLN A 63 5.20 8.17 11.31
C GLN A 63 4.53 6.98 11.98
N GLU A 64 3.21 6.89 11.85
CA GLU A 64 2.40 5.82 12.43
C GLU A 64 2.48 4.56 11.55
N GLU A 65 2.76 3.41 12.16
CA GLU A 65 2.96 2.16 11.43
C GLU A 65 1.71 1.73 10.66
N GLN A 66 0.55 1.85 11.30
CA GLN A 66 -0.74 1.54 10.72
C GLN A 66 -1.14 2.43 9.54
N ALA A 67 -0.45 3.56 9.34
CA ALA A 67 -0.69 4.49 8.24
C ALA A 67 -0.06 4.01 6.92
N ALA A 68 0.93 3.11 6.97
CA ALA A 68 1.63 2.62 5.78
C ALA A 68 0.76 1.74 4.87
N ASN A 69 -0.37 1.22 5.38
CA ASN A 69 -1.35 0.48 4.61
C ASN A 69 -2.38 1.42 3.98
N VAL A 70 -2.16 1.78 2.72
CA VAL A 70 -3.03 2.65 1.91
C VAL A 70 -3.49 1.94 0.64
N LEU A 71 -4.53 2.50 0.01
CA LEU A 71 -5.05 2.02 -1.27
C LEU A 71 -4.98 3.15 -2.31
N PHE A 72 -4.19 2.97 -3.35
CA PHE A 72 -4.19 3.87 -4.50
C PHE A 72 -5.06 3.28 -5.62
N VAL A 73 -6.19 3.91 -5.92
CA VAL A 73 -7.19 3.41 -6.87
C VAL A 73 -7.66 4.54 -7.78
N ASN A 74 -7.54 4.35 -9.10
CA ASN A 74 -7.99 5.32 -10.12
C ASN A 74 -7.50 6.76 -9.87
N GLY A 75 -6.24 6.92 -9.44
CA GLY A 75 -5.67 8.25 -9.14
C GLY A 75 -6.08 8.84 -7.80
N THR A 76 -6.89 8.14 -7.00
CA THR A 76 -7.31 8.55 -5.65
C THR A 76 -6.61 7.71 -4.60
N LEU A 77 -6.07 8.36 -3.58
CA LEU A 77 -5.48 7.69 -2.42
C LEU A 77 -6.50 7.56 -1.30
N ILE A 78 -6.71 6.33 -0.84
CA ILE A 78 -7.55 6.02 0.30
C ILE A 78 -6.63 5.64 1.47
N HIS A 79 -6.78 6.34 2.59
CA HIS A 79 -6.00 6.09 3.80
C HIS A 79 -6.88 6.15 5.06
N ARG A 80 -6.30 5.82 6.22
CA ARG A 80 -7.02 5.88 7.51
C ARG A 80 -7.43 7.31 7.86
N LEU A 81 -8.45 7.45 8.72
CA LEU A 81 -8.89 8.77 9.21
C LEU A 81 -7.74 9.57 9.81
N SER A 82 -7.75 10.88 9.59
CA SER A 82 -6.72 11.78 10.12
C SER A 82 -6.68 11.81 11.66
N GLU A 83 -7.80 11.48 12.32
CA GLU A 83 -7.85 11.34 13.78
C GLU A 83 -7.09 10.09 14.28
N GLU A 84 -6.99 9.05 13.45
CA GLU A 84 -6.30 7.79 13.78
C GLU A 84 -4.81 7.83 13.48
N ILE A 85 -4.41 8.68 12.53
CA ILE A 85 -3.03 8.81 12.02
C ILE A 85 -2.65 10.29 11.78
N PRO A 86 -2.77 11.18 12.78
CA PRO A 86 -2.67 12.62 12.59
C PRO A 86 -1.35 13.08 11.97
N GLN A 87 -0.23 12.46 12.35
CA GLN A 87 1.09 12.88 11.85
C GLN A 87 1.28 12.44 10.40
N SER A 88 0.90 11.19 10.08
CA SER A 88 0.99 10.67 8.71
C SER A 88 -0.02 11.29 7.77
N ALA A 89 -1.23 11.62 8.24
CA ALA A 89 -2.21 12.33 7.44
C ALA A 89 -1.70 13.72 7.03
N ALA A 90 -1.00 14.43 7.93
CA ALA A 90 -0.34 15.68 7.60
C ALA A 90 0.73 15.48 6.51
N ILE A 91 1.60 14.47 6.65
CA ILE A 91 2.63 14.14 5.65
C ILE A 91 2.00 13.81 4.29
N LEU A 92 0.97 12.96 4.27
CA LEU A 92 0.25 12.58 3.05
C LEU A 92 -0.34 13.82 2.36
N SER A 93 -0.93 14.73 3.14
CA SER A 93 -1.53 15.95 2.60
C SER A 93 -0.50 16.94 2.03
N GLN A 94 0.68 17.03 2.63
CA GLN A 94 1.75 17.94 2.23
C GLN A 94 2.59 17.40 1.07
N LYS A 95 2.77 16.08 0.99
CA LYS A 95 3.70 15.44 0.04
C LYS A 95 3.02 14.91 -1.21
N LEU A 96 1.71 14.65 -1.17
CA LEU A 96 0.98 14.09 -2.30
C LEU A 96 -0.10 15.07 -2.77
N ASP A 97 0.04 15.55 -4.01
CA ASP A 97 -0.96 16.40 -4.67
C ASP A 97 -1.93 15.54 -5.52
N ILE A 98 -2.66 14.67 -4.84
CA ILE A 98 -3.66 13.77 -5.44
C ILE A 98 -4.96 13.78 -4.61
N PRO A 99 -6.13 13.50 -5.22
CA PRO A 99 -7.36 13.32 -4.49
C PRO A 99 -7.22 12.26 -3.39
N ARG A 100 -7.76 12.56 -2.20
CA ARG A 100 -7.70 11.68 -1.04
C ARG A 100 -9.07 11.40 -0.47
N GLN A 101 -9.26 10.18 0.00
CA GLN A 101 -10.41 9.79 0.83
C GLN A 101 -9.92 9.13 2.11
N THR A 102 -10.67 9.33 3.18
CA THR A 102 -10.38 8.72 4.48
C THR A 102 -11.43 7.68 4.84
N VAL A 103 -10.99 6.62 5.51
CA VAL A 103 -11.87 5.54 5.99
C VAL A 103 -11.56 5.28 7.47
N PRO A 104 -12.59 5.22 8.35
CA PRO A 104 -12.41 4.80 9.73
C PRO A 104 -11.94 3.34 9.78
N MET A 105 -10.90 3.08 10.56
CA MET A 105 -10.31 1.76 10.71
C MET A 105 -10.10 1.36 12.17
N SER A 106 -10.59 2.16 13.12
CA SER A 106 -10.50 1.92 14.56
C SER A 106 -11.07 0.56 15.00
N GLU A 107 -12.23 0.17 14.47
CA GLU A 107 -12.85 -1.12 14.80
C GLU A 107 -12.27 -2.27 13.97
N LEU A 108 -12.18 -2.10 12.65
CA LEU A 108 -11.74 -3.17 11.75
C LEU A 108 -10.24 -3.46 11.89
N GLY A 109 -9.44 -2.47 12.29
CA GLY A 109 -8.02 -2.62 12.58
C GLY A 109 -7.71 -3.50 13.78
N LYS A 110 -8.69 -3.79 14.65
CA LYS A 110 -8.52 -4.76 15.76
C LYS A 110 -8.40 -6.20 15.26
N PHE A 111 -8.95 -6.49 14.08
CA PHE A 111 -9.05 -7.85 13.52
C PHE A 111 -8.39 -7.99 12.14
N SER A 112 -8.02 -6.89 11.50
CA SER A 112 -7.47 -6.89 10.15
C SER A 112 -6.16 -6.09 10.06
N ASN A 113 -5.32 -6.49 9.12
CA ASN A 113 -4.02 -5.88 8.84
C ASN A 113 -4.11 -4.61 7.96
N GLY A 114 -5.26 -3.93 7.94
CA GLY A 114 -5.48 -2.66 7.23
C GLY A 114 -6.44 -2.73 6.04
N LEU A 115 -6.62 -1.58 5.38
CA LEU A 115 -7.55 -1.35 4.26
C LEU A 115 -7.40 -2.38 3.14
N THR A 116 -6.16 -2.76 2.82
CA THR A 116 -5.88 -3.69 1.71
C THR A 116 -6.38 -5.11 1.94
N ALA A 117 -6.68 -5.50 3.19
CA ALA A 117 -7.25 -6.81 3.51
C ALA A 117 -8.77 -6.87 3.28
N CYS A 118 -9.44 -5.71 3.14
CA CYS A 118 -10.89 -5.61 3.09
C CYS A 118 -11.46 -5.61 1.66
N CYS A 119 -10.59 -5.65 0.64
CA CYS A 119 -11.03 -5.56 -0.74
C CYS A 119 -10.12 -6.34 -1.69
N ILE A 120 -10.72 -6.82 -2.78
CA ILE A 120 -10.01 -7.34 -3.95
C ILE A 120 -10.35 -6.42 -5.12
N LEU A 121 -9.34 -5.73 -5.63
CA LEU A 121 -9.51 -4.79 -6.73
C LEU A 121 -9.38 -5.53 -8.07
N VAL A 122 -10.43 -5.46 -8.88
CA VAL A 122 -10.47 -6.09 -10.21
C VAL A 122 -10.69 -5.01 -11.26
N LYS A 123 -9.77 -4.93 -12.23
CA LYS A 123 -9.94 -4.05 -13.38
C LYS A 123 -11.08 -4.59 -14.25
N ARG A 124 -12.14 -3.80 -14.44
CA ARG A 124 -13.24 -4.19 -15.31
C ARG A 124 -12.71 -4.39 -16.74
N SER A 125 -12.81 -5.62 -17.25
CA SER A 125 -12.51 -5.93 -18.65
C SER A 125 -13.61 -5.36 -19.53
N ARG A 126 -13.23 -4.69 -20.62
CA ARG A 126 -14.16 -4.12 -21.61
C ARG A 126 -14.92 -5.22 -22.40
N HIS A 127 -14.60 -6.49 -22.19
CA HIS A 127 -15.15 -7.63 -22.96
C HIS A 127 -16.28 -8.40 -22.26
N ILE A 128 -16.68 -8.06 -21.04
CA ILE A 128 -17.88 -8.63 -20.43
C ILE A 128 -19.08 -7.83 -20.95
N LYS A 129 -19.65 -8.28 -22.08
CA LYS A 129 -21.05 -8.00 -22.41
C LYS A 129 -21.91 -8.62 -21.29
N SER A 130 -22.93 -7.90 -20.84
CA SER A 130 -23.83 -8.30 -19.74
C SER A 130 -24.24 -9.76 -19.86
N LEU A 131 -24.07 -10.52 -18.77
CA LEU A 131 -24.82 -11.75 -18.52
C LEU A 131 -26.25 -11.38 -18.16
#